data_AF-A0A661MUB9-F1
#
_entry.id   AF-A0A661MUB9-F1
#
_cell.length_a   1.000
_cell.length_b   1.000
_cell.length_c   1.000
_cell.angle_alpha   90.00
_cell.angle_beta   90.00
_cell.angle_gamma   90.00
#
_symmetry.space_group_name_H-M   'P 1'
#
loop_
_entity.id
_entity.type
_entity.pdbx_description
1 polymer ?
#
loop_
_entity_poly.entity_id
_entity_poly.type
_entity_poly.pdbx_seq_one_letter_code
_entity_poly.pdbx_strand_id
1 'polypeptide(L)'
;MVGAVPSKNIPKAVELITEHYLTNREGEESFQAFMARVGKREFRKVLAPIQKPPAYEDDPSYYSDWGNPREYTIGDIGVGECAGEIVPFVEFGLQEAEQQLHDAQDALEAGKAEDAATGAFTAMVTAAKALVRHLEVQVKDDADDVVSNFKTHLHDTELFHDPFAKGKFATYLLKMHADKSYKNANEETAHRTLDESQLFLDEAHACYQRLTEAAAAAAAE
;
A
#
# COMPACT_ATOMS: atom_id res chain seq x y z
N MET A 1 -2.88 -10.41 -6.68
CA MET A 1 -1.58 -9.81 -7.04
C MET A 1 -0.44 -10.73 -6.57
N VAL A 2 0.70 -10.77 -7.26
CA VAL A 2 1.91 -11.55 -6.85
C VAL A 2 3.12 -10.66 -6.52
N GLY A 3 2.92 -9.34 -6.50
CA GLY A 3 3.93 -8.32 -6.24
C GLY A 3 3.84 -7.17 -7.25
N ALA A 4 4.29 -5.99 -6.84
CA ALA A 4 4.51 -4.85 -7.73
C ALA A 4 5.94 -4.91 -8.28
N VAL A 5 6.12 -4.57 -9.56
CA VAL A 5 7.43 -4.59 -10.23
C VAL A 5 7.60 -3.27 -10.99
N PRO A 6 8.74 -2.57 -10.86
CA PRO A 6 9.03 -1.37 -11.65
C PRO A 6 8.91 -1.64 -13.14
N SER A 7 8.36 -0.68 -13.91
CA SER A 7 8.15 -0.86 -15.37
C SER A 7 9.43 -1.22 -16.13
N LYS A 8 10.59 -0.69 -15.69
CA LYS A 8 11.91 -1.03 -16.24
C LYS A 8 12.33 -2.48 -15.99
N ASN A 9 11.80 -3.12 -14.94
CA ASN A 9 12.08 -4.51 -14.58
C ASN A 9 11.14 -5.53 -15.22
N ILE A 10 10.13 -5.10 -16.00
CA ILE A 10 9.17 -6.02 -16.63
C ILE A 10 9.85 -7.07 -17.53
N PRO A 11 10.84 -6.73 -18.38
CA PRO A 11 11.56 -7.75 -19.14
C PRO A 11 12.19 -8.82 -18.23
N LYS A 12 12.76 -8.39 -17.10
CA LYS A 12 13.38 -9.31 -16.12
C LYS A 12 12.36 -10.16 -15.39
N ALA A 13 11.19 -9.60 -15.06
CA ALA A 13 10.10 -10.34 -14.43
C ALA A 13 9.62 -11.49 -15.33
N VAL A 14 9.46 -11.24 -16.63
CA VAL A 14 9.06 -12.27 -17.61
C VAL A 14 10.10 -13.39 -17.69
N GLU A 15 11.39 -13.05 -17.70
CA GLU A 15 12.46 -14.05 -17.65
C GLU A 15 12.37 -14.93 -16.40
N LEU A 16 12.32 -14.33 -15.21
CA LEU A 16 12.32 -15.06 -13.94
C LEU A 16 11.09 -15.98 -13.80
N ILE A 17 9.91 -15.50 -14.20
CA ILE A 17 8.67 -16.29 -14.17
C ILE A 17 8.78 -17.48 -15.13
N THR A 18 9.30 -17.25 -16.34
CA THR A 18 9.40 -18.29 -17.38
C THR A 18 10.44 -19.33 -17.01
N GLU A 19 11.60 -18.90 -16.50
CA GLU A 19 12.67 -19.79 -16.04
C GLU A 19 12.20 -20.66 -14.86
N HIS A 20 11.49 -20.05 -13.90
CA HIS A 20 10.94 -20.78 -12.76
C HIS A 20 9.93 -21.84 -13.20
N TYR A 21 9.04 -21.52 -14.15
CA TYR A 21 8.11 -22.49 -14.72
C TYR A 21 8.85 -23.62 -15.45
N LEU A 22 9.76 -23.30 -16.36
CA LEU A 22 10.48 -24.31 -17.16
C LEU A 22 11.28 -25.30 -16.29
N THR A 23 11.84 -24.81 -15.18
CA THR A 23 12.68 -25.62 -14.28
C THR A 23 11.85 -26.51 -13.34
N ASN A 24 10.70 -26.03 -12.89
CA ASN A 24 9.90 -26.69 -11.86
C ASN A 24 8.65 -27.38 -12.43
N ARG A 25 8.50 -27.39 -13.76
CA ARG A 25 7.34 -28.00 -14.39
C ARG A 25 7.38 -29.53 -14.31
N GLU A 26 6.22 -30.12 -14.07
CA GLU A 26 6.03 -31.57 -14.05
C GLU A 26 5.45 -32.05 -15.40
N GLY A 27 6.27 -32.75 -16.19
CA GLY A 27 5.86 -33.28 -17.48
C GLY A 27 5.41 -32.20 -18.47
N GLU A 28 4.25 -32.40 -19.09
CA GLU A 28 3.62 -31.48 -20.04
C GLU A 28 2.54 -30.61 -19.38
N GLU A 29 2.71 -30.25 -18.09
CA GLU A 29 1.75 -29.38 -17.42
C GLU A 29 1.73 -27.98 -18.04
N SER A 30 0.56 -27.37 -18.11
CA SER A 30 0.41 -25.97 -18.55
C SER A 30 0.85 -24.99 -17.46
N PHE A 31 1.16 -23.76 -17.85
CA PHE A 31 1.49 -22.70 -16.88
C PHE A 31 0.35 -22.46 -15.86
N GLN A 32 -0.91 -22.56 -16.30
CA GLN A 32 -2.06 -22.42 -15.40
C GLN A 32 -2.12 -23.55 -14.36
N ALA A 33 -1.84 -24.79 -14.76
CA ALA A 33 -1.77 -25.92 -13.84
C ALA A 33 -0.60 -25.78 -12.85
N PHE A 34 0.56 -25.34 -13.33
CA PHE A 34 1.72 -25.02 -12.50
C PHE A 34 1.39 -23.95 -11.44
N MET A 35 0.77 -22.85 -11.86
CA MET A 35 0.33 -21.77 -10.97
C MET A 35 -0.65 -22.28 -9.89
N ALA A 36 -1.57 -23.17 -10.23
CA ALA A 36 -2.52 -23.75 -9.29
C ALA A 36 -1.84 -24.68 -8.27
N ARG A 37 -0.83 -25.44 -8.70
CA ARG A 37 -0.06 -26.38 -7.87
C ARG A 37 0.91 -25.68 -6.91
N VAL A 38 1.69 -24.73 -7.43
CA VAL A 38 2.76 -24.05 -6.69
C VAL A 38 2.22 -22.86 -5.88
N GLY A 39 1.19 -22.19 -6.39
CA GLY A 39 0.52 -21.10 -5.70
C GLY A 39 1.26 -19.75 -5.76
N LYS A 40 0.52 -18.68 -5.46
CA LYS A 40 0.98 -17.27 -5.56
C LYS A 40 2.17 -16.95 -4.65
N ARG A 41 2.31 -17.65 -3.52
CA ARG A 41 3.37 -17.40 -2.53
C ARG A 41 4.76 -17.68 -3.08
N GLU A 42 4.92 -18.67 -3.94
CA GLU A 42 6.23 -18.97 -4.52
C GLU A 42 6.66 -17.88 -5.52
N PHE A 43 5.72 -17.41 -6.34
CA PHE A 43 5.99 -16.32 -7.28
C PHE A 43 6.30 -15.00 -6.60
N ARG A 44 5.75 -14.74 -5.41
CA ARG A 44 6.18 -13.61 -4.58
C ARG A 44 7.68 -13.69 -4.26
N LYS A 45 8.20 -14.89 -3.95
CA LYS A 45 9.63 -15.10 -3.69
C LYS A 45 10.47 -14.93 -4.96
N VAL A 46 10.00 -15.46 -6.09
CA VAL A 46 10.68 -15.34 -7.40
C VAL A 46 10.83 -13.87 -7.80
N LEU A 47 9.80 -13.06 -7.56
CA LEU A 47 9.79 -11.64 -7.95
C LEU A 47 10.44 -10.72 -6.90
N ALA A 48 10.53 -11.13 -5.63
CA ALA A 48 11.06 -10.31 -4.53
C ALA A 48 12.37 -9.55 -4.86
N PRO A 49 13.37 -10.13 -5.57
CA PRO A 49 14.61 -9.43 -5.87
C PRO A 49 14.47 -8.22 -6.80
N ILE A 50 13.38 -8.12 -7.57
CA ILE A 50 13.19 -7.07 -8.59
C ILE A 50 12.04 -6.11 -8.27
N GLN A 51 11.43 -6.21 -7.08
CA GLN A 51 10.29 -5.37 -6.71
C GLN A 51 10.69 -3.95 -6.32
N LYS A 52 11.94 -3.74 -5.89
CA LYS A 52 12.41 -2.40 -5.50
C LYS A 52 13.23 -1.76 -6.62
N PRO A 53 12.89 -0.53 -7.04
CA PRO A 53 13.77 0.22 -7.93
C PRO A 53 15.07 0.61 -7.21
N PRO A 54 16.17 0.81 -7.95
CA PRO A 54 17.42 1.35 -7.38
C PRO A 54 17.24 2.81 -6.93
N ALA A 55 18.20 3.35 -6.18
CA ALA A 55 18.19 4.77 -5.85
C ALA A 55 18.34 5.62 -7.13
N TYR A 56 17.86 6.87 -7.08
CA TYR A 56 17.95 7.79 -8.22
C TYR A 56 19.39 8.00 -8.68
N GLU A 57 20.32 8.09 -7.73
CA GLU A 57 21.75 8.27 -7.97
C GLU A 57 22.40 7.07 -8.67
N ASP A 58 21.85 5.88 -8.48
CA ASP A 58 22.36 4.64 -9.06
C ASP A 58 21.87 4.44 -10.50
N ASP A 59 20.57 4.70 -10.74
CA ASP A 59 19.99 4.63 -12.08
C ASP A 59 18.77 5.57 -12.25
N PRO A 60 18.98 6.80 -12.76
CA PRO A 60 17.91 7.76 -13.01
C PRO A 60 16.87 7.27 -14.01
N SER A 61 17.20 6.30 -14.86
CA SER A 61 16.29 5.85 -15.93
C SER A 61 15.00 5.22 -15.39
N TYR A 62 15.02 4.69 -14.15
CA TYR A 62 13.84 4.16 -13.46
C TYR A 62 12.79 5.23 -13.12
N TYR A 63 13.18 6.50 -13.17
CA TYR A 63 12.35 7.64 -12.81
C TYR A 63 11.84 8.40 -14.04
N SER A 64 11.85 7.74 -15.21
CA SER A 64 11.28 8.23 -16.46
C SER A 64 10.62 7.09 -17.24
N ASP A 65 9.71 7.41 -18.14
CA ASP A 65 9.02 6.40 -18.94
C ASP A 65 9.92 5.84 -20.05
N TRP A 66 9.54 4.71 -20.66
CA TRP A 66 10.26 4.12 -21.80
C TRP A 66 10.26 5.04 -23.03
N GLY A 67 9.18 5.78 -23.27
CA GLY A 67 9.02 6.66 -24.44
C GLY A 67 9.13 8.16 -24.13
N ASN A 68 9.23 8.54 -22.86
CA ASN A 68 9.27 9.93 -22.43
C ASN A 68 10.42 10.14 -21.44
N PRO A 69 11.47 10.91 -21.80
CA PRO A 69 12.63 11.14 -20.95
C PRO A 69 12.34 12.13 -19.81
N ARG A 70 11.15 12.73 -19.76
CA ARG A 70 10.75 13.57 -18.63
C ARG A 70 10.70 12.72 -17.37
N GLU A 71 11.34 13.21 -16.32
CA GLU A 71 11.32 12.58 -15.01
C GLU A 71 9.97 12.71 -14.34
N TYR A 72 9.58 11.67 -13.59
CA TYR A 72 8.39 11.68 -12.77
C TYR A 72 8.54 12.68 -11.63
N THR A 73 7.49 13.43 -11.39
CA THR A 73 7.37 14.34 -10.26
C THR A 73 6.17 13.94 -9.41
N ILE A 74 6.11 14.40 -8.15
CA ILE A 74 4.96 14.13 -7.28
C ILE A 74 3.67 14.74 -7.88
N GLY A 75 3.79 15.80 -8.71
CA GLY A 75 2.68 16.38 -9.45
C GLY A 75 2.16 15.51 -10.61
N ASP A 76 2.88 14.46 -11.01
CA ASP A 76 2.40 13.49 -12.00
C ASP A 76 1.54 12.38 -11.36
N ILE A 77 1.40 12.38 -10.03
CA ILE A 77 0.48 11.50 -9.31
C ILE A 77 -0.95 12.02 -9.55
N GLY A 78 -1.69 11.30 -10.38
CA GLY A 78 -3.06 11.64 -10.70
C GLY A 78 -3.91 10.39 -10.94
N VAL A 79 -5.10 10.61 -11.46
CA VAL A 79 -5.98 9.52 -11.89
C VAL A 79 -5.36 8.83 -13.10
N GLY A 80 -5.09 7.53 -12.97
CA GLY A 80 -4.47 6.72 -14.03
C GLY A 80 -5.51 6.01 -14.88
N GLU A 81 -5.19 5.80 -16.16
CA GLU A 81 -5.97 4.93 -17.04
C GLU A 81 -5.45 3.49 -16.91
N CYS A 82 -6.26 2.57 -16.36
CA CYS A 82 -5.95 1.15 -16.27
C CYS A 82 -6.80 0.37 -17.27
N ALA A 83 -6.21 -0.25 -18.29
CA ALA A 83 -6.88 -1.14 -19.26
C ALA A 83 -8.29 -0.69 -19.75
N GLY A 84 -8.51 0.62 -19.89
CA GLY A 84 -9.78 1.22 -20.34
C GLY A 84 -10.71 1.76 -19.25
N GLU A 85 -10.37 1.61 -17.97
CA GLU A 85 -11.10 2.16 -16.82
C GLU A 85 -10.24 3.17 -16.05
N ILE A 86 -10.87 4.26 -15.63
CA ILE A 86 -10.26 5.34 -14.87
C ILE A 86 -10.30 4.92 -13.40
N VAL A 87 -9.17 4.50 -12.83
CA VAL A 87 -9.08 4.05 -11.44
C VAL A 87 -8.38 5.11 -10.59
N PRO A 88 -9.01 5.64 -9.53
CA PRO A 88 -8.41 6.64 -8.65
C PRO A 88 -7.17 6.09 -7.91
N PHE A 89 -6.09 6.89 -7.84
CA PHE A 89 -4.84 6.50 -7.18
C PHE A 89 -5.02 6.11 -5.70
N VAL A 90 -5.98 6.72 -5.02
CA VAL A 90 -6.31 6.42 -3.62
C VAL A 90 -6.74 4.96 -3.43
N GLU A 91 -7.42 4.34 -4.39
CA GLU A 91 -7.83 2.94 -4.30
C GLU A 91 -6.63 2.00 -4.33
N PHE A 92 -5.61 2.29 -5.15
CA PHE A 92 -4.37 1.52 -5.15
C PHE A 92 -3.64 1.65 -3.81
N GLY A 93 -3.59 2.85 -3.23
CA GLY A 93 -2.96 3.06 -1.92
C GLY A 93 -3.69 2.34 -0.79
N LEU A 94 -5.02 2.33 -0.80
CA LEU A 94 -5.82 1.59 0.18
C LEU A 94 -5.65 0.07 0.02
N GLN A 95 -5.66 -0.45 -1.21
CA GLN A 95 -5.38 -1.87 -1.47
C GLN A 95 -3.94 -2.29 -1.05
N GLU A 96 -2.96 -1.41 -1.25
CA GLU A 96 -1.60 -1.64 -0.78
C GLU A 96 -1.56 -1.72 0.75
N ALA A 97 -2.24 -0.82 1.45
CA ALA A 97 -2.36 -0.85 2.91
C ALA A 97 -3.00 -2.16 3.41
N GLU A 98 -4.08 -2.63 2.77
CA GLU A 98 -4.72 -3.91 3.11
C GLU A 98 -3.76 -5.09 2.94
N GLN A 99 -2.97 -5.12 1.86
CA GLN A 99 -1.99 -6.17 1.66
C GLN A 99 -0.87 -6.12 2.72
N GLN A 100 -0.40 -4.92 3.07
CA GLN A 100 0.59 -4.74 4.15
C GLN A 100 0.05 -5.23 5.50
N LEU A 101 -1.23 -4.99 5.80
CA LEU A 101 -1.86 -5.47 7.02
C LEU A 101 -1.98 -7.00 7.04
N HIS A 102 -2.34 -7.64 5.91
CA HIS A 102 -2.34 -9.10 5.81
C HIS A 102 -0.93 -9.68 6.00
N ASP A 103 0.08 -9.10 5.37
CA ASP A 103 1.47 -9.56 5.54
C ASP A 103 1.94 -9.41 7.01
N ALA A 104 1.45 -8.39 7.71
CA ALA A 104 1.69 -8.19 9.14
C ALA A 104 0.98 -9.23 10.03
N GLN A 105 -0.24 -9.65 9.67
CA GLN A 105 -0.94 -10.74 10.34
C GLN A 105 -0.19 -12.07 10.17
N ASP A 106 0.24 -12.39 8.94
CA ASP A 106 1.07 -13.56 8.64
C ASP A 106 2.39 -13.55 9.47
N ALA A 107 2.98 -12.38 9.68
CA ALA A 107 4.19 -12.24 10.51
C ALA A 107 3.93 -12.59 11.98
N LEU A 108 2.77 -12.20 12.53
CA LEU A 108 2.40 -12.55 13.90
C LEU A 108 2.16 -14.05 14.06
N GLU A 109 1.47 -14.69 13.11
CA GLU A 109 1.29 -16.14 13.07
C GLU A 109 2.64 -16.90 13.03
N ALA A 110 3.65 -16.30 12.40
CA ALA A 110 5.02 -16.81 12.37
C ALA A 110 5.84 -16.51 13.64
N GLY A 111 5.23 -15.94 14.69
CA GLY A 111 5.88 -15.58 15.95
C GLY A 111 6.75 -14.32 15.89
N LYS A 112 6.61 -13.50 14.85
CA LYS A 112 7.41 -12.28 14.63
C LYS A 112 6.63 -11.04 15.04
N ALA A 113 6.43 -10.87 16.35
CA ALA A 113 5.59 -9.81 16.91
C ALA A 113 6.03 -8.38 16.53
N GLU A 114 7.34 -8.11 16.51
CA GLU A 114 7.86 -6.78 16.15
C GLU A 114 7.66 -6.46 14.66
N ASP A 115 7.89 -7.45 13.78
CA ASP A 115 7.64 -7.31 12.34
C ASP A 115 6.15 -7.07 12.07
N ALA A 116 5.27 -7.78 12.77
CA ALA A 116 3.83 -7.61 12.68
C ALA A 116 3.40 -6.19 13.10
N ALA A 117 3.85 -5.72 14.26
CA ALA A 117 3.48 -4.37 14.72
C ALA A 117 4.02 -3.27 13.79
N THR A 118 5.25 -3.43 13.28
CA THR A 118 5.84 -2.49 12.31
C THR A 118 5.08 -2.49 10.98
N GLY A 119 4.69 -3.67 10.48
CA GLY A 119 3.89 -3.81 9.27
C GLY A 119 2.50 -3.20 9.41
N ALA A 120 1.85 -3.39 10.55
CA ALA A 120 0.56 -2.79 10.88
C ALA A 120 0.61 -1.25 10.87
N PHE A 121 1.61 -0.66 11.53
CA PHE A 121 1.84 0.79 11.48
C PHE A 121 2.08 1.29 10.05
N THR A 122 2.88 0.54 9.27
CA THR A 122 3.17 0.87 7.87
C THR A 122 1.87 0.89 7.03
N ALA A 123 0.97 -0.07 7.23
CA ALA A 123 -0.33 -0.11 6.57
C ALA A 123 -1.15 1.16 6.86
N MET A 124 -1.23 1.59 8.13
CA MET A 124 -1.94 2.83 8.49
C MET A 124 -1.34 4.06 7.82
N VAL A 125 -0.01 4.18 7.78
CA VAL A 125 0.68 5.29 7.11
C VAL A 125 0.40 5.28 5.61
N THR A 126 0.42 4.11 4.96
CA THR A 126 0.10 3.96 3.53
C THR A 126 -1.33 4.43 3.22
N ALA A 127 -2.32 3.98 4.02
CA ALA A 127 -3.72 4.40 3.87
C ALA A 127 -3.89 5.92 4.12
N ALA A 128 -3.26 6.46 5.16
CA ALA A 128 -3.27 7.89 5.44
C ALA A 128 -2.67 8.71 4.28
N LYS A 129 -1.55 8.26 3.71
CA LYS A 129 -0.92 8.90 2.54
C LYS A 129 -1.87 8.93 1.35
N ALA A 130 -2.57 7.83 1.10
CA ALA A 130 -3.53 7.72 0.00
C ALA A 130 -4.66 8.76 0.12
N LEU A 131 -5.24 8.90 1.32
CA LEU A 131 -6.29 9.89 1.59
C LEU A 131 -5.79 11.34 1.52
N VAL A 132 -4.61 11.63 2.08
CA VAL A 132 -4.01 12.97 2.03
C VAL A 132 -3.78 13.39 0.57
N ARG A 133 -3.25 12.48 -0.27
CA ARG A 133 -3.05 12.75 -1.70
C ARG A 133 -4.37 12.90 -2.46
N HIS A 134 -5.43 12.20 -2.03
CA HIS A 134 -6.76 12.38 -2.60
C HIS A 134 -7.31 13.81 -2.39
N LEU A 135 -6.92 14.48 -1.29
CA LEU A 135 -7.20 15.89 -1.06
C LEU A 135 -6.24 16.84 -1.82
N GLU A 136 -5.51 16.32 -2.81
CA GLU A 136 -4.52 17.03 -3.63
C GLU A 136 -3.34 17.63 -2.82
N VAL A 137 -3.12 17.13 -1.60
CA VAL A 137 -2.01 17.56 -0.74
C VAL A 137 -0.75 16.79 -1.11
N GLN A 138 0.31 17.54 -1.39
CA GLN A 138 1.65 17.00 -1.69
C GLN A 138 2.30 16.49 -0.40
N VAL A 139 2.65 15.20 -0.39
CA VAL A 139 3.22 14.52 0.78
C VAL A 139 4.38 13.63 0.36
N LYS A 140 5.46 13.68 1.14
CA LYS A 140 6.67 12.87 0.94
C LYS A 140 6.42 11.43 1.40
N ASP A 141 7.30 10.53 0.96
CA ASP A 141 7.30 9.14 1.42
C ASP A 141 8.07 9.01 2.75
N ASP A 142 7.62 9.76 3.75
CA ASP A 142 8.15 9.77 5.12
C ASP A 142 6.99 9.73 6.13
N ALA A 143 7.11 8.91 7.18
CA ALA A 143 6.01 8.69 8.11
C ALA A 143 5.66 9.95 8.93
N ASP A 144 6.65 10.77 9.31
CA ASP A 144 6.41 11.99 10.07
C ASP A 144 5.65 13.02 9.19
N ASP A 145 6.06 13.16 7.93
CA ASP A 145 5.39 14.04 6.96
C ASP A 145 3.95 13.58 6.68
N VAL A 146 3.74 12.27 6.46
CA VAL A 146 2.40 11.71 6.22
C VAL A 146 1.49 11.92 7.42
N VAL A 147 1.95 11.60 8.64
CA VAL A 147 1.13 11.72 9.85
C VAL A 147 0.80 13.18 10.14
N SER A 148 1.74 14.10 9.92
CA SER A 148 1.50 15.54 10.07
C SER A 148 0.41 16.03 9.10
N ASN A 149 0.51 15.70 7.81
CA ASN A 149 -0.49 16.10 6.82
C ASN A 149 -1.85 15.43 7.06
N PHE A 150 -1.88 14.15 7.45
CA PHE A 150 -3.10 13.46 7.86
C PHE A 150 -3.78 14.19 9.02
N LYS A 151 -3.01 14.56 10.05
CA LYS A 151 -3.54 15.30 11.19
C LYS A 151 -4.17 16.62 10.74
N THR A 152 -3.45 17.44 9.97
CA THR A 152 -3.90 18.77 9.56
C THR A 152 -5.11 18.74 8.63
N HIS A 153 -5.13 17.82 7.65
CA HIS A 153 -6.11 17.87 6.56
C HIS A 153 -7.30 16.93 6.75
N LEU A 154 -7.16 15.88 7.58
CA LEU A 154 -8.20 14.84 7.75
C LEU A 154 -8.71 14.75 9.19
N HIS A 155 -7.83 14.85 10.19
CA HIS A 155 -8.24 14.74 11.59
C HIS A 155 -8.76 16.07 12.17
N ASP A 156 -7.98 17.15 12.05
CA ASP A 156 -8.29 18.46 12.63
C ASP A 156 -9.49 19.13 11.92
N THR A 157 -9.74 18.75 10.66
CA THR A 157 -10.92 19.16 9.85
C THR A 157 -12.15 18.28 10.09
N GLU A 158 -12.00 17.23 10.90
CA GLU A 158 -13.02 16.21 11.17
C GLU A 158 -13.48 15.39 9.94
N LEU A 159 -12.80 15.51 8.79
CA LEU A 159 -13.15 14.77 7.57
C LEU A 159 -13.01 13.24 7.72
N PHE A 160 -12.03 12.78 8.51
CA PHE A 160 -11.83 11.36 8.81
C PHE A 160 -12.70 10.86 9.97
N HIS A 161 -13.44 11.73 10.67
CA HIS A 161 -14.17 11.30 11.85
C HIS A 161 -15.35 10.42 11.46
N ASP A 162 -15.49 9.30 12.15
CA ASP A 162 -16.65 8.42 12.01
C ASP A 162 -17.91 9.13 12.54
N PRO A 163 -19.08 8.98 11.89
CA PRO A 163 -20.32 9.58 12.37
C PRO A 163 -20.67 9.27 13.83
N PHE A 164 -20.32 8.07 14.32
CA PHE A 164 -20.67 7.56 15.64
C PHE A 164 -19.50 7.60 16.63
N ALA A 165 -18.30 7.22 16.20
CA ALA A 165 -17.09 7.10 17.00
C ALA A 165 -16.16 8.33 16.92
N LYS A 166 -16.52 9.34 16.12
CA LYS A 166 -15.78 10.60 15.97
C LYS A 166 -14.30 10.34 15.59
N GLY A 167 -13.37 11.11 16.15
CA GLY A 167 -11.93 10.98 15.89
C GLY A 167 -11.24 9.76 16.51
N LYS A 168 -11.98 8.78 17.03
CA LYS A 168 -11.41 7.59 17.69
C LYS A 168 -10.44 6.85 16.77
N PHE A 169 -10.84 6.57 15.53
CA PHE A 169 -10.01 5.81 14.60
C PHE A 169 -8.75 6.60 14.21
N ALA A 170 -8.86 7.90 13.91
CA ALA A 170 -7.70 8.75 13.66
C ALA A 170 -6.70 8.75 14.83
N THR A 171 -7.20 8.67 16.07
CA THR A 171 -6.34 8.64 17.27
C THR A 171 -5.41 7.43 17.29
N TYR A 172 -5.79 6.30 16.68
CA TYR A 172 -4.92 5.12 16.61
C TYR A 172 -3.60 5.42 15.90
N LEU A 173 -3.65 6.01 14.70
CA LEU A 173 -2.45 6.36 13.94
C LEU A 173 -1.61 7.40 14.70
N LEU A 174 -2.26 8.46 15.19
CA LEU A 174 -1.57 9.56 15.87
C LEU A 174 -0.87 9.08 17.14
N LYS A 175 -1.54 8.23 17.93
CA LYS A 175 -0.97 7.68 19.16
C LYS A 175 0.19 6.73 18.85
N MET A 176 -0.02 5.79 17.94
CA MET A 176 0.98 4.79 17.55
C MET A 176 2.25 5.41 16.97
N HIS A 177 2.10 6.49 16.20
CA HIS A 177 3.23 7.29 15.71
C HIS A 177 3.96 8.00 16.85
N ALA A 178 3.23 8.67 17.75
CA ALA A 178 3.80 9.45 18.83
C ALA A 178 4.53 8.60 19.89
N ASP A 179 3.91 7.48 20.31
CA ASP A 179 4.47 6.59 21.33
C ASP A 179 5.41 5.52 20.77
N LYS A 180 5.42 5.35 19.44
CA LYS A 180 6.21 4.32 18.73
C LYS A 180 5.93 2.92 19.26
N SER A 181 4.69 2.66 19.66
CA SER A 181 4.25 1.37 20.23
C SER A 181 4.48 0.16 19.32
N TYR A 182 4.69 0.38 18.03
CA TYR A 182 5.09 -0.66 17.07
C TYR A 182 6.54 -1.16 17.25
N LYS A 183 7.40 -0.43 17.98
CA LYS A 183 8.80 -0.81 18.21
C LYS A 183 8.95 -1.73 19.41
N ASN A 184 9.81 -2.75 19.31
CA ASN A 184 10.03 -3.76 20.35
C ASN A 184 8.72 -4.40 20.85
N ALA A 185 7.75 -4.58 19.95
CA ALA A 185 6.43 -5.06 20.32
C ALA A 185 6.49 -6.54 20.76
N ASN A 186 5.81 -6.84 21.87
CA ASN A 186 5.50 -8.21 22.26
C ASN A 186 4.20 -8.66 21.57
N GLU A 187 3.85 -9.94 21.73
CA GLU A 187 2.66 -10.55 21.09
C GLU A 187 1.36 -9.79 21.41
N GLU A 188 1.15 -9.39 22.67
CA GLU A 188 -0.02 -8.58 23.07
C GLU A 188 -0.06 -7.23 22.36
N THR A 189 1.08 -6.54 22.29
CA THR A 189 1.18 -5.24 21.63
C THR A 189 0.97 -5.39 20.13
N ALA A 190 1.51 -6.44 19.51
CA ALA A 190 1.33 -6.74 18.10
C ALA A 190 -0.15 -7.01 17.77
N HIS A 191 -0.85 -7.83 18.56
CA HIS A 191 -2.29 -8.06 18.42
C HIS A 191 -3.08 -6.75 18.49
N ARG A 192 -2.85 -5.95 19.53
CA ARG A 192 -3.54 -4.64 19.67
C ARG A 192 -3.27 -3.73 18.47
N THR A 193 -2.02 -3.66 18.01
CA THR A 193 -1.61 -2.80 16.89
C THR A 193 -2.29 -3.25 15.59
N LEU A 194 -2.40 -4.55 15.35
CA LEU A 194 -3.11 -5.10 14.19
C LEU A 194 -4.60 -4.77 14.23
N ASP A 195 -5.27 -4.96 15.38
CA ASP A 195 -6.69 -4.64 15.54
C ASP A 195 -6.97 -3.14 15.34
N GLU A 196 -6.14 -2.27 15.94
CA GLU A 196 -6.24 -0.82 15.77
C GLU A 196 -5.97 -0.38 14.32
N SER A 197 -5.04 -1.06 13.63
CA SER A 197 -4.74 -0.81 12.22
C SER A 197 -5.89 -1.23 11.31
N GLN A 198 -6.51 -2.39 11.55
CA GLN A 198 -7.69 -2.84 10.81
C GLN A 198 -8.83 -1.81 10.92
N LEU A 199 -9.14 -1.38 12.14
CA LEU A 199 -10.19 -0.37 12.37
C LEU A 199 -9.88 0.96 11.69
N PHE A 200 -8.61 1.36 11.62
CA PHE A 200 -8.19 2.56 10.90
C PHE A 200 -8.34 2.40 9.39
N LEU A 201 -7.98 1.25 8.82
CA LEU A 201 -8.14 0.97 7.39
C LEU A 201 -9.62 0.94 7.00
N ASP A 202 -10.48 0.31 7.81
CA ASP A 202 -11.93 0.30 7.58
C ASP A 202 -12.49 1.74 7.55
N GLU A 203 -12.07 2.58 8.49
CA GLU A 203 -12.44 4.01 8.49
C GLU A 203 -11.85 4.76 7.30
N ALA A 204 -10.65 4.41 6.83
CA ALA A 204 -10.06 5.03 5.65
C ALA A 204 -10.90 4.77 4.39
N HIS A 205 -11.41 3.56 4.22
CA HIS A 205 -12.36 3.24 3.16
C HIS A 205 -13.67 4.01 3.30
N ALA A 206 -14.24 4.04 4.52
CA ALA A 206 -15.49 4.77 4.78
C ALA A 206 -15.33 6.28 4.54
N CYS A 207 -14.21 6.87 4.95
CA CYS A 207 -13.86 8.27 4.68
C CYS A 207 -13.78 8.54 3.17
N TYR A 208 -13.07 7.70 2.41
CA TYR A 208 -12.97 7.86 0.96
C TYR A 208 -14.32 7.76 0.26
N GLN A 209 -15.18 6.81 0.65
CA GLN A 209 -16.54 6.70 0.12
C GLN A 209 -17.34 7.98 0.38
N ARG A 210 -17.31 8.50 1.61
CA ARG A 210 -18.01 9.75 1.98
C ARG A 210 -17.50 10.96 1.17
N LEU A 211 -16.19 11.08 0.98
CA LEU A 211 -15.60 12.16 0.17
C LEU A 211 -16.06 12.07 -1.30
N THR A 212 -16.09 10.86 -1.86
CA THR A 212 -16.53 10.61 -3.24
C THR A 212 -18.02 10.94 -3.41
N GLU A 213 -18.86 10.50 -2.48
CA GLU A 213 -20.30 10.80 -2.47
C GLU A 213 -20.57 12.31 -2.36
N ALA A 214 -19.85 13.00 -1.47
CA ALA A 214 -19.96 14.45 -1.30
C ALA A 214 -19.55 15.21 -2.58
N ALA A 215 -18.45 14.79 -3.23
CA ALA A 215 -18.01 15.38 -4.49
C ALA A 215 -19.01 15.15 -5.63
N ALA A 216 -19.59 13.95 -5.71
CA ALA A 216 -20.63 13.64 -6.70
C ALA A 216 -21.90 14.46 -6.49
N ALA A 217 -22.32 14.66 -5.23
CA ALA A 217 -23.47 15.49 -4.89
C ALA A 217 -23.23 16.97 -5.27
N ALA A 218 -22.05 17.51 -4.98
CA ALA A 218 -21.68 18.88 -5.32
C ALA A 218 -21.59 19.13 -6.83
N ALA A 219 -21.23 18.11 -7.63
CA ALA A 219 -21.19 18.21 -9.09
C ALA A 219 -22.57 18.12 -9.76
N ALA A 220 -23.59 17.67 -9.02
CA ALA A 220 -24.97 17.54 -9.50
C ALA A 220 -25.85 18.77 -9.23
N GLU A 221 -25.36 19.72 -8.40
CA GLU A 221 -25.97 21.04 -8.17
C GLU A 221 -25.48 22.09 -9.18
#